data_AF-A0A2E4Y5W7-F1
#
_entry.id   AF-A0A2E4Y5W7-F1
#
_cell.length_a   1.000
_cell.length_b   1.000
_cell.length_c   1.000
_cell.angle_alpha   90.00
_cell.angle_beta   90.00
_cell.angle_gamma   90.00
#
_symmetry.space_group_name_H-M   'P 1'
#
loop_
_entity.id
_entity.type
_entity.pdbx_description
1 polymer ?
#
loop_
_entity_poly.entity_id
_entity_poly.type
_entity_poly.pdbx_seq_one_letter_code
_entity_poly.pdbx_strand_id
1 'polypeptide(L)'
;MARKGRKKGNKIYRGAYQYFQGDTLFGEEEFEVFRNDKHEVFHFVSEINSRVVTGEFLIINIEYIINFKFIPISAVIDKAMGNDRVQERYDYDLHENLLSYHFITKEGSETHTMHTKHTFHISTPCISSSILFILSKKFNSTATNFYNIISCENHWDYVEPPSVKNAMLQKISSTTEMIPIGGATVEAIHYKLWQEKANYNFNKKKKKKDEAPPTLKIYLSKYMAIPYIVDTGAGLLYKVKYLNNLTDSE
;
A
#
# COMPACT_ATOMS: atom_id res chain seq x y z
N MET A 1 8.22 -24.71 -9.96
CA MET A 1 9.64 -24.29 -10.09
C MET A 1 9.93 -23.18 -9.09
N ALA A 2 10.67 -23.47 -8.02
CA ALA A 2 11.08 -22.46 -7.04
C ALA A 2 12.07 -21.49 -7.70
N ARG A 3 11.73 -20.20 -7.79
CA ARG A 3 12.68 -19.16 -8.20
C ARG A 3 13.78 -19.11 -7.13
N LYS A 4 14.98 -19.59 -7.46
CA LYS A 4 16.23 -19.31 -6.72
C LYS A 4 16.24 -17.81 -6.40
N GLY A 5 16.32 -17.48 -5.11
CA GLY A 5 16.16 -16.11 -4.60
C GLY A 5 16.94 -15.11 -5.43
N ARG A 6 16.22 -14.27 -6.19
CA ARG A 6 16.83 -13.08 -6.80
C ARG A 6 17.45 -12.30 -5.66
N LYS A 7 18.74 -11.94 -5.77
CA LYS A 7 19.38 -11.08 -4.78
C LYS A 7 18.54 -9.81 -4.66
N LYS A 8 17.94 -9.59 -3.48
CA LYS A 8 16.95 -8.52 -3.25
C LYS A 8 17.54 -7.12 -3.48
N GLY A 9 18.87 -6.99 -3.42
CA GLY A 9 19.61 -5.74 -3.60
C GLY A 9 20.22 -5.30 -2.28
N ASN A 10 20.61 -4.03 -2.20
CA ASN A 10 21.10 -3.41 -0.97
C ASN A 10 19.89 -2.96 -0.14
N LYS A 11 19.87 -3.29 1.15
CA LYS A 11 18.81 -2.85 2.06
C LYS A 11 19.00 -1.35 2.33
N ILE A 12 17.97 -0.56 2.04
CA ILE A 12 18.01 0.92 2.18
C ILE A 12 17.10 1.43 3.29
N TYR A 13 16.03 0.69 3.62
CA TYR A 13 15.14 1.02 4.73
C TYR A 13 14.76 -0.24 5.51
N ARG A 14 14.51 -0.05 6.80
CA ARG A 14 13.85 -1.03 7.68
C ARG A 14 12.90 -0.29 8.59
N GLY A 15 11.69 -0.81 8.78
CA GLY A 15 10.73 -0.22 9.68
C GLY A 15 9.74 -1.22 10.24
N ALA A 16 8.86 -0.73 11.09
CA ALA A 16 7.69 -1.47 11.55
C ALA A 16 6.52 -0.52 11.82
N TYR A 17 5.30 -1.03 11.72
CA TYR A 17 4.06 -0.35 12.11
C TYR A 17 3.33 -1.10 13.20
N GLN A 18 2.52 -0.35 13.94
CA GLN A 18 1.53 -0.84 14.87
C GLN A 18 0.14 -0.47 14.37
N TYR A 19 -0.76 -1.45 14.39
CA TYR A 19 -2.12 -1.33 13.89
C TYR A 19 -3.09 -1.29 15.07
N PHE A 20 -3.81 -0.18 15.20
CA PHE A 20 -4.70 0.07 16.34
C PHE A 20 -6.16 0.17 15.90
N GLN A 21 -7.04 -0.37 16.73
CA GLN A 21 -8.49 -0.13 16.69
C GLN A 21 -8.88 0.55 18.01
N GLY A 22 -9.21 1.84 17.93
CA GLY A 22 -9.23 2.71 19.10
C GLY A 22 -7.85 2.70 19.77
N ASP A 23 -7.80 2.33 21.04
CA ASP A 23 -6.56 2.20 21.82
C ASP A 23 -5.97 0.78 21.82
N THR A 24 -6.62 -0.17 21.13
CA THR A 24 -6.22 -1.59 21.15
C THR A 24 -5.30 -1.92 20.00
N LEU A 25 -4.08 -2.37 20.30
CA LEU A 25 -3.15 -2.94 19.32
C LEU A 25 -3.67 -4.31 18.85
N PHE A 26 -3.96 -4.46 17.56
CA PHE A 26 -4.46 -5.72 17.00
C PHE A 26 -3.49 -6.39 16.02
N GLY A 27 -2.52 -5.65 15.49
CA GLY A 27 -1.50 -6.20 14.60
C GLY A 27 -0.25 -5.33 14.49
N GLU A 28 0.79 -5.91 13.92
CA GLU A 28 2.04 -5.24 13.59
C GLU A 28 2.44 -5.59 12.15
N GLU A 29 3.11 -4.65 11.48
CA GLU A 29 3.77 -4.87 10.19
C GLU A 29 5.26 -4.68 10.39
N GLU A 30 6.09 -5.64 10.00
CA GLU A 30 7.53 -5.42 9.81
C GLU A 30 7.83 -5.31 8.32
N PHE A 31 8.73 -4.39 7.94
CA PHE A 31 9.08 -4.24 6.54
C PHE A 31 10.53 -3.87 6.31
N GLU A 32 11.02 -4.24 5.14
CA GLU A 32 12.34 -3.93 4.62
C GLU A 32 12.22 -3.47 3.17
N VAL A 33 13.04 -2.50 2.78
CA VAL A 33 13.10 -2.00 1.41
C VAL A 33 14.50 -2.20 0.88
N PHE A 34 14.58 -2.84 -0.28
CA PHE A 34 15.82 -3.09 -0.99
C PHE A 34 15.84 -2.30 -2.29
N ARG A 35 17.03 -1.79 -2.64
CA ARG A 35 17.31 -1.18 -3.93
C ARG A 35 18.21 -2.10 -4.73
N ASN A 36 17.81 -2.43 -5.94
CA ASN A 36 18.62 -3.21 -6.86
C ASN A 36 18.93 -2.38 -8.10
N ASP A 37 20.10 -1.75 -8.11
CA ASP A 37 20.55 -0.89 -9.22
C ASP A 37 20.76 -1.67 -10.53
N LYS A 38 21.11 -2.96 -10.46
CA LYS A 38 21.32 -3.78 -11.67
C LYS A 38 20.02 -4.07 -12.42
N HIS A 39 18.90 -4.12 -11.69
CA HIS A 39 17.59 -4.37 -12.26
C HIS A 39 16.70 -3.13 -12.29
N GLU A 40 17.21 -1.98 -11.81
CA GLU A 40 16.47 -0.71 -11.70
C GLU A 40 15.12 -0.86 -10.97
N VAL A 41 15.13 -1.63 -9.87
CA VAL A 41 13.93 -1.90 -9.06
C VAL A 41 14.13 -1.58 -7.58
N PHE A 42 13.01 -1.25 -6.93
CA PHE A 42 12.86 -1.33 -5.48
C PHE A 42 12.03 -2.55 -5.13
N HIS A 43 12.41 -3.24 -4.06
CA HIS A 43 11.73 -4.42 -3.56
C HIS A 43 11.35 -4.18 -2.09
N PHE A 44 10.06 -4.06 -1.85
CA PHE A 44 9.46 -3.99 -0.52
C PHE A 44 9.09 -5.40 -0.10
N VAL A 45 9.56 -5.79 1.08
CA VAL A 45 9.23 -7.06 1.73
C VAL A 45 8.59 -6.72 3.06
N SER A 46 7.39 -7.19 3.27
CA SER A 46 6.63 -6.89 4.48
C SER A 46 5.98 -8.15 5.04
N GLU A 47 5.88 -8.22 6.36
CA GLU A 47 5.17 -9.26 7.09
C GLU A 47 4.19 -8.59 8.05
N ILE A 48 2.91 -8.93 7.94
CA ILE A 48 1.87 -8.49 8.88
C ILE A 48 1.54 -9.66 9.79
N ASN A 49 1.64 -9.43 11.10
CA ASN A 49 1.20 -10.35 12.14
C ASN A 49 0.02 -9.74 12.87
N SER A 50 -1.12 -10.42 12.87
CA SER A 50 -2.36 -9.94 13.49
C SER A 50 -3.05 -11.05 14.26
N ARG A 51 -3.71 -10.68 15.36
CA ARG A 51 -4.61 -11.60 16.09
C ARG A 51 -6.03 -11.37 15.60
N VAL A 52 -6.66 -12.42 15.09
CA VAL A 52 -8.09 -12.35 14.73
C VAL A 52 -8.97 -12.65 15.94
N VAL A 53 -10.24 -12.24 15.86
CA VAL A 53 -11.22 -12.38 16.96
C VAL A 53 -11.41 -13.84 17.39
N THR A 54 -11.22 -14.79 16.48
CA THR A 54 -11.29 -16.23 16.76
C THR A 54 -10.12 -16.76 17.59
N GLY A 55 -9.08 -15.94 17.83
CA GLY A 55 -7.87 -16.31 18.54
C GLY A 55 -6.79 -16.93 17.64
N GLU A 56 -7.08 -17.15 16.36
CA GLU A 56 -6.09 -17.58 15.38
C GLU A 56 -5.10 -16.46 15.05
N PHE A 57 -3.91 -16.85 14.59
CA PHE A 57 -2.91 -15.92 14.10
C PHE A 57 -3.04 -15.79 12.59
N LEU A 58 -3.21 -14.55 12.13
CA LEU A 58 -3.14 -14.19 10.72
C LEU A 58 -1.75 -13.67 10.42
N ILE A 59 -1.07 -14.34 9.48
CA ILE A 59 0.21 -13.92 8.93
C ILE A 59 0.00 -13.56 7.47
N ILE A 60 0.44 -12.37 7.06
CA ILE A 60 0.42 -11.96 5.66
C ILE A 60 1.83 -11.56 5.25
N ASN A 61 2.40 -12.28 4.27
CA ASN A 61 3.69 -11.96 3.67
C ASN A 61 3.46 -11.26 2.33
N ILE A 62 4.11 -10.11 2.14
CA ILE A 62 3.97 -9.30 0.92
C ILE A 62 5.35 -9.07 0.33
N GLU A 63 5.51 -9.39 -0.96
CA GLU A 63 6.64 -8.97 -1.78
C GLU A 63 6.13 -8.03 -2.87
N TYR A 64 6.57 -6.77 -2.86
CA TYR A 64 6.14 -5.74 -3.80
C TYR A 64 7.35 -5.16 -4.53
N ILE A 65 7.40 -5.38 -5.84
CA ILE A 65 8.50 -4.96 -6.71
C ILE A 65 8.01 -3.86 -7.63
N ILE A 66 8.69 -2.73 -7.59
CA ILE A 66 8.44 -1.57 -8.45
C ILE A 66 9.71 -1.19 -9.21
N ASN A 67 9.59 -0.61 -10.40
CA ASN A 67 10.74 -0.02 -11.10
C ASN A 67 11.09 1.37 -10.53
N PHE A 68 12.17 1.98 -11.03
CA PHE A 68 12.58 3.34 -10.66
C PHE A 68 11.60 4.45 -11.09
N LYS A 69 10.61 4.13 -11.94
CA LYS A 69 9.48 5.01 -12.27
C LYS A 69 8.27 4.77 -11.36
N PHE A 70 8.43 3.97 -10.31
CA PHE A 70 7.40 3.61 -9.34
C PHE A 70 6.17 2.95 -9.97
N ILE A 71 6.36 2.25 -11.09
CA ILE A 71 5.35 1.40 -11.72
C ILE A 71 5.50 -0.02 -11.14
N PRO A 72 4.41 -0.65 -10.67
CA PRO A 72 4.44 -2.03 -10.20
C PRO A 72 4.90 -3.00 -11.28
N ILE A 73 5.81 -3.90 -10.93
CA ILE A 73 6.24 -5.03 -11.76
C ILE A 73 5.63 -6.32 -11.24
N SER A 74 5.65 -6.51 -9.92
CA SER A 74 5.09 -7.71 -9.30
C SER A 74 4.62 -7.40 -7.89
N ALA A 75 3.51 -8.00 -7.49
CA ALA A 75 3.03 -7.99 -6.12
C ALA A 75 2.60 -9.41 -5.76
N VAL A 76 3.16 -9.97 -4.70
CA VAL A 76 2.76 -11.27 -4.16
C VAL A 76 2.25 -11.03 -2.75
N ILE A 77 1.06 -11.53 -2.45
CA ILE A 77 0.42 -11.45 -1.12
C ILE A 77 0.09 -12.87 -0.72
N ASP A 78 0.74 -13.38 0.33
CA ASP A 78 0.56 -14.73 0.85
C ASP A 78 -0.03 -14.65 2.25
N LYS A 79 -1.30 -15.04 2.37
CA LYS A 79 -2.09 -15.02 3.61
C LYS A 79 -2.13 -16.42 4.19
N ALA A 80 -1.86 -16.55 5.48
CA ALA A 80 -2.02 -17.79 6.22
C ALA A 80 -2.77 -17.52 7.54
N MET A 81 -3.76 -18.35 7.84
CA MET A 81 -4.51 -18.30 9.10
C MET A 81 -4.93 -19.71 9.51
N GLY A 82 -4.42 -20.19 10.64
CA GLY A 82 -4.66 -21.57 11.07
C GLY A 82 -4.17 -22.57 10.02
N ASN A 83 -5.09 -23.35 9.47
CA ASN A 83 -4.78 -24.26 8.37
C ASN A 83 -4.90 -23.61 6.99
N ASP A 84 -5.60 -22.48 6.85
CA ASP A 84 -5.92 -21.91 5.55
C ASP A 84 -4.75 -21.09 5.01
N ARG A 85 -4.57 -21.16 3.68
CA ARG A 85 -3.54 -20.41 2.98
C ARG A 85 -4.00 -20.01 1.60
N VAL A 86 -3.81 -18.74 1.27
CA VAL A 86 -4.16 -18.14 -0.01
C VAL A 86 -3.01 -17.27 -0.49
N GLN A 87 -2.74 -17.34 -1.79
CA GLN A 87 -1.75 -16.48 -2.43
C GLN A 87 -2.38 -15.71 -3.58
N GLU A 88 -2.27 -14.39 -3.54
CA GLU A 88 -2.53 -13.50 -4.66
C GLU A 88 -1.20 -13.12 -5.31
N ARG A 89 -1.16 -13.17 -6.64
CA ARG A 89 0.01 -12.75 -7.39
C ARG A 89 -0.40 -11.89 -8.56
N TYR A 90 0.25 -10.74 -8.67
CA TYR A 90 0.16 -9.82 -9.77
C TYR A 90 1.51 -9.77 -10.47
N ASP A 91 1.52 -9.91 -11.79
CA ASP A 91 2.71 -9.74 -12.64
C ASP A 91 2.36 -8.80 -13.79
N TYR A 92 3.12 -7.72 -13.92
CA TYR A 92 2.92 -6.72 -14.96
C TYR A 92 4.00 -6.84 -16.05
N ASP A 93 3.55 -7.04 -17.28
CA ASP A 93 4.39 -6.96 -18.47
C ASP A 93 4.41 -5.52 -19.01
N LEU A 94 5.58 -4.88 -18.93
CA LEU A 94 5.76 -3.50 -19.41
C LEU A 94 5.70 -3.36 -20.94
N HIS A 95 6.00 -4.43 -21.69
CA HIS A 95 6.01 -4.41 -23.14
C HIS A 95 4.59 -4.53 -23.68
N GLU A 96 3.79 -5.42 -23.10
CA GLU A 96 2.41 -5.69 -23.55
C GLU A 96 1.37 -4.82 -22.82
N ASN A 97 1.76 -4.15 -21.73
CA ASN A 97 0.85 -3.44 -20.82
C ASN A 97 -0.28 -4.35 -20.33
N LEU A 98 0.10 -5.57 -19.97
CA LEU A 98 -0.77 -6.63 -19.53
C LEU A 98 -0.46 -6.95 -18.08
N LEU A 99 -1.48 -6.92 -17.24
CA LEU A 99 -1.40 -7.38 -15.86
C LEU A 99 -2.03 -8.76 -15.75
N SER A 100 -1.25 -9.74 -15.33
CA SER A 100 -1.71 -11.07 -14.98
C SER A 100 -1.95 -11.14 -13.47
N TYR A 101 -3.14 -11.59 -13.09
CA TYR A 101 -3.54 -11.84 -11.72
C TYR A 101 -3.79 -13.34 -11.53
N HIS A 102 -3.22 -13.90 -10.47
CA HIS A 102 -3.41 -15.28 -10.06
C HIS A 102 -3.89 -15.31 -8.62
N PHE A 103 -5.00 -16.00 -8.37
CA PHE A 103 -5.50 -16.30 -7.03
C PHE A 103 -5.34 -17.79 -6.79
N ILE A 104 -4.55 -18.19 -5.81
CA ILE A 104 -4.17 -19.58 -5.56
C ILE A 104 -4.62 -19.95 -4.14
N THR A 105 -5.44 -20.99 -4.05
CA THR A 105 -5.85 -21.60 -2.78
C THR A 105 -5.36 -23.05 -2.74
N LYS A 106 -5.78 -23.82 -1.73
CA LYS A 106 -5.48 -25.27 -1.69
C LYS A 106 -6.33 -26.05 -2.69
N GLU A 107 -7.52 -25.55 -2.98
CA GLU A 107 -8.55 -26.18 -3.80
C GLU A 107 -8.31 -25.96 -5.29
N GLY A 108 -7.65 -24.86 -5.66
CA GLY A 108 -7.37 -24.55 -7.06
C GLY A 108 -6.69 -23.20 -7.27
N SER A 109 -6.72 -22.75 -8.52
CA SER A 109 -6.18 -21.45 -8.91
C SER A 109 -7.04 -20.80 -9.98
N GLU A 110 -7.35 -19.53 -9.79
CA GLU A 110 -8.01 -18.68 -10.78
C GLU A 110 -6.98 -17.74 -11.40
N THR A 111 -7.13 -17.46 -12.69
CA THR A 111 -6.24 -16.55 -13.42
C THR A 111 -7.04 -15.55 -14.24
N HIS A 112 -6.67 -14.29 -14.16
CA HIS A 112 -7.27 -13.21 -14.92
C HIS A 112 -6.19 -12.33 -15.53
N THR A 113 -6.45 -11.80 -16.73
CA THR A 113 -5.55 -10.86 -17.39
C THR A 113 -6.30 -9.61 -17.77
N MET A 114 -5.73 -8.44 -17.51
CA MET A 114 -6.33 -7.16 -17.86
C MET A 114 -5.29 -6.22 -18.47
N HIS A 115 -5.71 -5.45 -19.47
CA HIS A 115 -4.90 -4.33 -19.94
C HIS A 115 -4.97 -3.19 -18.93
N THR A 116 -3.82 -2.58 -18.66
CA THR A 116 -3.72 -1.45 -17.74
C THR A 116 -3.11 -0.24 -18.46
N LYS A 117 -3.43 0.96 -17.97
CA LYS A 117 -2.67 2.15 -18.37
C LYS A 117 -1.24 2.03 -17.82
N HIS A 118 -0.28 2.73 -18.43
CA HIS A 118 1.12 2.72 -17.96
C HIS A 118 1.34 3.26 -16.54
N THR A 119 0.36 3.96 -15.96
CA THR A 119 0.43 4.53 -14.60
C THR A 119 -0.73 4.01 -13.75
N PHE A 120 -0.39 3.10 -12.84
CA PHE A 120 -1.30 2.49 -11.88
C PHE A 120 -0.52 2.04 -10.64
N HIS A 121 -1.26 1.64 -9.63
CA HIS A 121 -0.76 1.01 -8.42
C HIS A 121 -1.56 -0.26 -8.15
N ILE A 122 -0.97 -1.23 -7.44
CA ILE A 122 -1.68 -2.42 -6.97
C ILE A 122 -1.84 -2.27 -5.47
N SER A 123 -3.08 -2.31 -5.00
CA SER A 123 -3.40 -2.28 -3.57
C SER A 123 -2.87 -3.52 -2.88
N THR A 124 -2.22 -3.34 -1.74
CA THR A 124 -1.78 -4.44 -0.86
C THR A 124 -2.18 -4.12 0.58
N PRO A 125 -2.24 -5.11 1.48
CA PRO A 125 -2.60 -4.88 2.88
C PRO A 125 -1.50 -4.14 3.69
N CYS A 126 -0.33 -3.87 3.12
CA CYS A 126 0.79 -3.22 3.81
C CYS A 126 0.74 -1.70 3.74
N ILE A 127 0.98 -1.05 4.88
CA ILE A 127 1.04 0.40 4.98
C ILE A 127 2.33 0.93 4.34
N SER A 128 3.45 0.23 4.50
CA SER A 128 4.76 0.63 3.95
C SER A 128 4.76 0.89 2.44
N SER A 129 3.94 0.16 1.67
CA SER A 129 3.85 0.25 0.22
C SER A 129 2.59 0.97 -0.29
N SER A 130 1.66 1.33 0.60
CA SER A 130 0.31 1.79 0.25
C SER A 130 0.24 3.12 -0.52
N ILE A 131 1.22 4.01 -0.34
CA ILE A 131 1.21 5.38 -0.90
C ILE A 131 2.28 5.57 -2.00
N LEU A 132 2.97 4.51 -2.43
CA LEU A 132 4.03 4.59 -3.45
C LEU A 132 3.58 5.21 -4.77
N PHE A 133 2.28 5.12 -5.08
CA PHE A 133 1.69 5.73 -6.27
C PHE A 133 1.92 7.24 -6.37
N ILE A 134 2.15 7.96 -5.27
CA ILE A 134 2.42 9.40 -5.31
C ILE A 134 3.69 9.73 -6.10
N LEU A 135 4.64 8.79 -6.14
CA LEU A 135 5.94 8.92 -6.82
C LEU A 135 5.88 8.54 -8.31
N SER A 136 4.78 7.93 -8.77
CA SER A 136 4.63 7.43 -10.16
C SER A 136 4.43 8.54 -11.21
N LYS A 137 4.11 9.75 -10.78
CA LYS A 137 3.91 10.90 -11.67
C LYS A 137 4.15 12.22 -10.95
N LYS A 138 4.27 13.31 -11.72
CA LYS A 138 4.40 14.66 -11.18
C LYS A 138 3.19 15.01 -10.30
N PHE A 139 3.45 15.32 -9.03
CA PHE A 139 2.44 15.71 -8.07
C PHE A 139 2.03 17.17 -8.24
N ASN A 140 0.73 17.46 -8.29
CA ASN A 140 0.19 18.81 -8.24
C ASN A 140 -0.04 19.21 -6.77
N SER A 141 0.67 20.24 -6.30
CA SER A 141 0.62 20.68 -4.90
C SER A 141 -0.63 21.48 -4.52
N THR A 142 -1.37 22.02 -5.50
CA THR A 142 -2.52 22.90 -5.25
C THR A 142 -3.86 22.24 -5.61
N ALA A 143 -3.85 21.28 -6.53
CA ALA A 143 -5.05 20.57 -6.96
C ALA A 143 -5.12 19.14 -6.42
N THR A 144 -6.31 18.53 -6.56
CA THR A 144 -6.49 17.09 -6.31
C THR A 144 -5.79 16.27 -7.39
N ASN A 145 -5.07 15.24 -6.96
CA ASN A 145 -4.36 14.29 -7.82
C ASN A 145 -5.16 12.98 -7.89
N PHE A 146 -5.30 12.43 -9.10
CA PHE A 146 -6.07 11.21 -9.36
C PHE A 146 -5.14 10.04 -9.67
N TYR A 147 -5.33 8.88 -9.06
CA TYR A 147 -4.50 7.70 -9.24
C TYR A 147 -5.37 6.48 -9.52
N ASN A 148 -4.92 5.63 -10.45
CA ASN A 148 -5.56 4.35 -10.71
C ASN A 148 -4.98 3.31 -9.74
N ILE A 149 -5.82 2.70 -8.93
CA ILE A 149 -5.45 1.62 -8.01
C ILE A 149 -6.17 0.36 -8.44
N ILE A 150 -5.43 -0.70 -8.70
CA ILE A 150 -5.95 -2.03 -8.99
C ILE A 150 -6.15 -2.72 -7.65
N SER A 151 -7.35 -3.25 -7.44
CA SER A 151 -7.74 -3.91 -6.21
C SER A 151 -8.81 -4.95 -6.48
N CYS A 152 -8.90 -5.95 -5.62
CA CYS A 152 -10.01 -6.88 -5.55
C CYS A 152 -10.36 -7.13 -4.08
N GLU A 153 -11.53 -7.71 -3.84
CA GLU A 153 -12.00 -8.09 -2.50
C GLU A 153 -11.91 -9.62 -2.31
N ASN A 154 -10.89 -10.23 -2.90
CA ASN A 154 -10.58 -11.63 -2.71
C ASN A 154 -9.81 -11.81 -1.39
N HIS A 155 -10.43 -12.49 -0.43
CA HIS A 155 -9.83 -12.75 0.87
C HIS A 155 -9.35 -14.19 0.94
N TRP A 156 -10.24 -15.10 1.30
CA TRP A 156 -9.99 -16.55 1.38
C TRP A 156 -10.50 -17.27 0.14
N ASP A 157 -11.59 -16.78 -0.43
CA ASP A 157 -12.20 -17.29 -1.65
C ASP A 157 -12.07 -16.29 -2.80
N TYR A 158 -12.10 -16.81 -4.02
CA TYR A 158 -12.20 -15.99 -5.21
C TYR A 158 -13.65 -15.51 -5.39
N VAL A 159 -13.83 -14.20 -5.39
CA VAL A 159 -15.13 -13.53 -5.55
C VAL A 159 -15.21 -12.85 -6.91
N GLU A 160 -14.20 -12.03 -7.24
CA GLU A 160 -14.21 -11.22 -8.46
C GLU A 160 -12.80 -10.93 -9.00
N PRO A 161 -12.65 -10.69 -10.31
CA PRO A 161 -11.37 -10.24 -10.86
C PRO A 161 -11.02 -8.83 -10.35
N PRO A 162 -9.72 -8.49 -10.28
CA PRO A 162 -9.29 -7.14 -9.93
C PRO A 162 -9.87 -6.09 -10.86
N SER A 163 -10.25 -4.95 -10.27
CA SER A 163 -10.80 -3.81 -10.98
C SER A 163 -10.01 -2.53 -10.66
N VAL A 164 -10.09 -1.56 -11.57
CA VAL A 164 -9.47 -0.25 -11.37
C VAL A 164 -10.39 0.62 -10.52
N LYS A 165 -9.91 1.03 -9.35
CA LYS A 165 -10.53 2.04 -8.49
C LYS A 165 -9.75 3.36 -8.63
N ASN A 166 -10.45 4.48 -8.70
CA ASN A 166 -9.83 5.80 -8.74
C ASN A 166 -9.68 6.37 -7.33
N ALA A 167 -8.44 6.68 -6.96
CA ALA A 167 -8.09 7.31 -5.70
C ALA A 167 -7.75 8.79 -5.91
N MET A 168 -8.26 9.64 -5.04
CA MET A 168 -8.06 11.07 -5.05
C MET A 168 -7.21 11.46 -3.84
N LEU A 169 -6.09 12.14 -4.10
CA LEU A 169 -5.14 12.58 -3.09
C LEU A 169 -4.96 14.09 -3.14
N GLN A 170 -5.07 14.75 -2.00
CA GLN A 170 -4.87 16.19 -1.86
C GLN A 170 -3.86 16.49 -0.76
N LYS A 171 -2.89 17.36 -1.06
CA LYS A 171 -1.97 17.90 -0.06
C LYS A 171 -2.71 18.97 0.74
N ILE A 172 -2.73 18.81 2.08
CA ILE A 172 -3.51 19.71 2.96
C ILE A 172 -2.70 20.95 3.33
N SER A 173 -1.42 20.79 3.63
CA SER A 173 -0.50 21.89 3.91
C SER A 173 0.66 21.87 2.94
N SER A 174 1.06 23.04 2.44
CA SER A 174 2.26 23.19 1.60
C SER A 174 3.55 22.92 2.38
N THR A 175 3.55 23.22 3.69
CA THR A 175 4.68 23.05 4.59
C THR A 175 4.66 21.67 5.26
N THR A 176 5.80 21.23 5.75
CA THR A 176 5.89 20.09 6.67
C THR A 176 5.29 20.47 8.02
N GLU A 177 4.78 19.46 8.72
CA GLU A 177 4.26 19.54 10.08
C GLU A 177 5.13 18.66 10.99
N MET A 178 5.37 19.12 12.22
CA MET A 178 6.11 18.36 13.22
C MET A 178 5.15 17.45 13.98
N ILE A 179 5.36 16.14 13.90
CA ILE A 179 4.49 15.14 14.55
C ILE A 179 5.27 14.27 15.54
N PRO A 180 4.67 13.92 16.71
CA PRO A 180 5.31 13.07 17.70
C PRO A 180 5.14 11.57 17.38
N ILE A 181 6.26 10.85 17.29
CA ILE A 181 6.32 9.41 17.00
C ILE A 181 7.39 8.77 17.89
N GLY A 182 7.00 7.77 18.69
CA GLY A 182 7.96 6.96 19.46
C GLY A 182 8.88 7.77 20.39
N GLY A 183 8.41 8.90 20.92
CA GLY A 183 9.21 9.81 21.75
C GLY A 183 10.10 10.79 20.99
N ALA A 184 10.18 10.68 19.66
CA ALA A 184 10.82 11.65 18.79
C ALA A 184 9.78 12.57 18.12
N THR A 185 10.24 13.70 17.59
CA THR A 185 9.41 14.57 16.72
C THR A 185 10.00 14.54 15.32
N VAL A 186 9.17 14.26 14.32
CA VAL A 186 9.58 14.13 12.92
C VAL A 186 8.78 15.05 12.03
N GLU A 187 9.39 15.47 10.91
CA GLU A 187 8.71 16.25 9.88
C GLU A 187 7.91 15.33 8.95
N ALA A 188 6.64 15.65 8.76
CA ALA A 188 5.73 14.94 7.87
C ALA A 188 4.96 15.89 6.95
N ILE A 189 4.54 15.41 5.78
CA ILE A 189 3.60 16.12 4.92
C ILE A 189 2.21 15.51 5.09
N HIS A 190 1.22 16.36 5.35
CA HIS A 190 -0.16 15.92 5.56
C HIS A 190 -0.93 15.87 4.23
N TYR A 191 -1.46 14.69 3.93
CA TYR A 191 -2.34 14.42 2.81
C TYR A 191 -3.69 13.90 3.26
N LYS A 192 -4.69 14.13 2.40
CA LYS A 192 -6.02 13.55 2.50
C LYS A 192 -6.27 12.66 1.29
N LEU A 193 -6.68 11.42 1.52
CA LEU A 193 -6.95 10.42 0.49
C LEU A 193 -8.41 9.95 0.58
N TRP A 194 -9.09 9.81 -0.55
CA TRP A 194 -10.42 9.24 -0.63
C TRP A 194 -10.65 8.57 -1.99
N GLN A 195 -11.61 7.66 -2.07
CA GLN A 195 -12.00 7.05 -3.33
C GLN A 195 -12.97 7.96 -4.09
N GLU A 196 -12.77 8.07 -5.40
CA GLU A 196 -13.74 8.73 -6.28
C GLU A 196 -15.04 7.91 -6.29
N LYS A 197 -16.14 8.52 -5.84
CA LYS A 197 -17.49 7.98 -6.01
C LYS A 197 -18.08 8.60 -7.27
N ALA A 198 -18.74 7.78 -8.10
CA ALA A 198 -19.33 8.18 -9.39
C ALA A 198 -20.27 9.42 -9.34
N ASN A 199 -20.74 9.83 -8.15
CA ASN A 199 -21.68 10.93 -7.97
C ASN A 199 -21.20 12.08 -7.06
N TYR A 200 -19.95 12.10 -6.59
CA TYR A 200 -19.51 13.13 -5.64
C TYR A 200 -18.93 14.37 -6.35
N ASN A 201 -19.77 15.38 -6.57
CA ASN A 201 -19.39 16.64 -7.21
C ASN A 201 -18.93 17.68 -6.16
N PHE A 202 -17.61 17.86 -5.99
CA PHE A 202 -17.05 18.88 -5.09
C PHE A 202 -17.43 20.34 -5.47
N ASN A 203 -17.84 20.56 -6.73
CA ASN A 203 -18.16 21.90 -7.25
C ASN A 203 -19.64 22.31 -7.13
N LYS A 204 -20.54 21.44 -6.62
CA LYS A 204 -21.94 21.83 -6.42
C LYS A 204 -22.14 22.36 -5.00
N LYS A 205 -22.49 23.65 -4.90
CA LYS A 205 -23.04 24.26 -3.68
C LYS A 205 -24.12 23.34 -3.10
N LYS A 206 -23.82 22.78 -1.93
CA LYS A 206 -24.69 22.02 -1.01
C LYS A 206 -26.15 21.94 -1.46
N LYS A 207 -26.55 20.80 -2.02
CA LYS A 207 -27.95 20.35 -1.97
C LYS A 207 -27.97 18.89 -1.51
N LYS A 208 -28.61 18.70 -0.35
CA LYS A 208 -28.78 17.47 0.45
C LYS A 208 -27.52 17.00 1.20
N LYS A 209 -27.77 16.39 2.36
CA LYS A 209 -26.79 15.79 3.29
C LYS A 209 -26.07 14.61 2.61
N ASP A 210 -25.29 14.88 1.58
CA ASP A 210 -24.33 13.91 1.10
C ASP A 210 -23.21 13.89 2.13
N GLU A 211 -23.19 12.85 2.97
CA GLU A 211 -22.09 12.61 3.89
C GLU A 211 -20.79 12.65 3.09
N ALA A 212 -19.84 13.46 3.56
CA ALA A 212 -18.53 13.55 2.93
C ALA A 212 -17.96 12.13 2.78
N PRO A 213 -17.31 11.79 1.64
CA PRO A 213 -16.75 10.47 1.47
C PRO A 213 -15.80 10.18 2.64
N PRO A 214 -15.74 8.93 3.13
CA PRO A 214 -14.76 8.57 4.13
C PRO A 214 -13.37 8.90 3.61
N THR A 215 -12.59 9.62 4.42
CA THR A 215 -11.29 10.13 4.01
C THR A 215 -10.23 9.65 4.98
N LEU A 216 -9.12 9.20 4.42
CA LEU A 216 -7.92 8.84 5.16
C LEU A 216 -7.04 10.08 5.32
N LYS A 217 -6.55 10.31 6.53
CA LYS A 217 -5.49 11.29 6.80
C LYS A 217 -4.16 10.55 6.78
N ILE A 218 -3.22 11.07 6.02
CA ILE A 218 -1.91 10.45 5.84
C ILE A 218 -0.85 11.48 6.21
N TYR A 219 0.00 11.13 7.16
CA TYR A 219 1.21 11.88 7.46
C TYR A 219 2.37 11.16 6.82
N LEU A 220 2.87 11.69 5.71
CA LEU A 220 3.86 11.03 4.86
C LEU A 220 5.28 11.43 5.26
N SER A 221 6.18 10.46 5.34
CA SER A 221 7.60 10.74 5.54
C SER A 221 8.27 11.29 4.27
N LYS A 222 9.47 11.86 4.43
CA LYS A 222 10.35 12.18 3.31
C LYS A 222 11.00 10.95 2.64
N TYR A 223 10.87 9.77 3.25
CA TYR A 223 11.56 8.55 2.83
C TYR A 223 10.65 7.70 1.96
N MET A 224 10.84 7.78 0.63
CA MET A 224 10.19 6.92 -0.37
C MET A 224 8.66 6.83 -0.26
N ALA A 225 8.00 7.92 0.13
CA ALA A 225 6.55 7.94 0.35
C ALA A 225 6.04 6.86 1.33
N ILE A 226 6.89 6.45 2.28
CA ILE A 226 6.51 5.56 3.39
C ILE A 226 5.70 6.40 4.39
N PRO A 227 4.45 6.05 4.72
CA PRO A 227 3.64 6.80 5.67
C PRO A 227 4.21 6.71 7.09
N TYR A 228 4.15 7.77 7.87
CA TYR A 228 4.35 7.68 9.30
C TYR A 228 3.05 7.33 10.04
N ILE A 229 1.95 7.92 9.61
CA ILE A 229 0.62 7.70 10.20
C ILE A 229 -0.40 7.61 9.07
N VAL A 230 -1.29 6.63 9.16
CA VAL A 230 -2.52 6.55 8.37
C VAL A 230 -3.70 6.46 9.36
N ASP A 231 -4.51 7.51 9.42
CA ASP A 231 -5.70 7.59 10.25
C ASP A 231 -6.95 7.51 9.36
N THR A 232 -7.77 6.50 9.61
CA THR A 232 -9.02 6.28 8.84
C THR A 232 -10.16 7.21 9.24
N GLY A 233 -10.07 7.86 10.40
CA GLY A 233 -11.18 8.59 11.02
C GLY A 233 -12.32 7.71 11.53
N ALA A 234 -12.30 6.40 11.26
CA ALA A 234 -13.30 5.41 11.66
C ALA A 234 -12.79 4.49 12.79
N GLY A 235 -11.78 4.94 13.54
CA GLY A 235 -11.22 4.21 14.67
C GLY A 235 -10.04 3.30 14.35
N LEU A 236 -9.68 3.11 13.07
CA LEU A 236 -8.42 2.43 12.71
C LEU A 236 -7.29 3.45 12.54
N LEU A 237 -6.17 3.18 13.20
CA LEU A 237 -4.96 3.99 13.19
C LEU A 237 -3.75 3.10 12.93
N TYR A 238 -2.98 3.43 11.91
CA TYR A 238 -1.72 2.77 11.61
C TYR A 238 -0.58 3.75 11.88
N LYS A 239 0.32 3.40 12.80
CA LYS A 239 1.40 4.28 13.23
C LYS A 239 2.74 3.56 13.14
N VAL A 240 3.72 4.23 12.56
CA VAL A 240 5.09 3.72 12.50
C VAL A 240 5.65 3.58 13.92
N LYS A 241 6.26 2.44 14.20
CA LYS A 241 6.99 2.14 15.44
C LYS A 241 8.42 2.68 15.34
N TYR A 242 9.08 2.39 14.23
CA TYR A 242 10.38 2.94 13.84
C TYR A 242 10.52 2.91 12.31
N LEU A 243 11.34 3.81 11.76
CA LEU A 243 11.75 3.83 10.36
C LEU A 243 13.21 4.27 10.29
N ASN A 244 14.09 3.34 9.90
CA ASN A 244 15.52 3.56 9.83
C ASN A 244 15.94 3.73 8.37
N ASN A 245 16.65 4.83 8.09
CA ASN A 245 17.38 5.01 6.84
C ASN A 245 18.75 4.33 6.95
N LEU A 246 19.04 3.39 6.06
CA LEU A 246 20.26 2.59 6.04
C LEU A 246 21.20 2.97 4.89
N THR A 247 20.88 4.02 4.13
CA THR A 247 21.75 4.49 3.03
C THR A 247 23.03 5.15 3.51
N ASP A 248 23.03 5.66 4.74
CA ASP A 248 24.10 6.50 5.28
C ASP A 248 25.00 5.74 6.28
N SER A 249 24.82 4.41 6.39
CA SER A 249 25.53 3.55 7.35
C SER A 249 26.75 2.81 6.75
N GLU A 250 27.41 3.41 5.76
CA GLU A 250 28.77 3.03 5.30
C GLU A 250 29.79 4.13 5.60
#